data_AF-D0P303-F1
#
_entry.id   AF-D0P303-F1
#
_cell.length_a   1.000
_cell.length_b   1.000
_cell.length_c   1.000
_cell.angle_alpha   90.00
_cell.angle_beta   90.00
_cell.angle_gamma   90.00
#
_symmetry.space_group_name_H-M   'P 1'
#
loop_
_entity.id
_entity.type
_entity.pdbx_description
1 polymer ?
#
loop_
_entity_poly.entity_id
_entity_poly.type
_entity_poly.pdbx_seq_one_letter_code
_entity_poly.pdbx_strand_id
1 'polypeptide(L)'
;MRALTGLYLSTACCLFSQTLAWDQKPDGYEVIDGPDGPESVDAWRRNWTAWKKMELITNRYNPNDSFNVYNIQQTQWTQQNSVQTFIMMNDRSIYDRETKQYTVDKDVDEMQSRVGPIDSVLIWPAYPNIGGVIADFHRRGVRVIIPYNPWDIGARDESGLVEMVRMYNADITTLTETTPELLADGFNGDTMYGVPKSFYNCSNPLVAAPEGGVPTAYLSHNPMSWGYFFGYSHFPPVARAKFLESRHMVQICARWSLDRTAELLTAFFNGAGYVVWENVWGTWNAMTEREDETAKRMFAILRKFGTIVSTGAWTPYYAMKSDGLFASAFTLSSESLYTVISTVQKDMTYEVPLLADQAGEDPRALGAIYGTKTGNDVTQFLNEMQAMTTKPLTKYSTARKLLQQQLIRSSSSNTSTSSESSRRYGACIEPVSAWTPNFAQYGTGVQFPWENRPWNNHSTRLLVQDFLIDKRPVTNAQYSAFLKASGYSFNSLDRFLLHWENRQGAPATLKLCCFQR
;
A
#
# COMPACT_ATOMS: atom_id res chain seq x y z
N MET A 1 -2.16 53.42 33.77
CA MET A 1 -2.91 52.64 34.79
C MET A 1 -3.70 51.57 34.06
N ARG A 2 -3.49 50.29 34.44
CA ARG A 2 -4.41 49.11 34.49
C ARG A 2 -5.58 49.06 33.47
N ALA A 3 -5.99 47.96 32.83
CA ALA A 3 -5.73 46.51 32.87
C ALA A 3 -6.53 45.93 31.65
N LEU A 4 -5.99 45.03 30.81
CA LEU A 4 -6.06 43.55 30.88
C LEU A 4 -7.48 42.94 30.82
N THR A 5 -7.79 42.28 29.69
CA THR A 5 -8.48 40.97 29.45
C THR A 5 -8.77 40.91 27.94
N GLY A 6 -8.33 39.97 27.10
CA GLY A 6 -7.92 38.58 27.30
C GLY A 6 -8.71 37.74 26.29
N LEU A 7 -8.34 37.75 25.00
CA LEU A 7 -8.88 36.83 23.98
C LEU A 7 -7.83 35.76 23.70
N TYR A 8 -8.06 34.55 24.19
CA TYR A 8 -7.36 33.35 23.77
C TYR A 8 -7.86 32.97 22.37
N LEU A 9 -7.04 33.18 21.34
CA LEU A 9 -7.13 32.41 20.11
C LEU A 9 -5.95 31.45 20.08
N SER A 10 -6.26 30.19 20.34
CA SER A 10 -5.41 29.04 20.11
C SER A 10 -5.07 28.94 18.63
N THR A 11 -3.85 29.32 18.28
CA THR A 11 -3.20 28.98 17.02
C THR A 11 -2.88 27.49 17.00
N ALA A 12 -3.78 26.69 16.44
CA ALA A 12 -3.45 25.36 15.94
C ALA A 12 -2.70 25.53 14.61
N CYS A 13 -1.37 25.65 14.70
CA CYS A 13 -0.50 25.57 13.52
C CYS A 13 -0.47 24.11 13.03
N CYS A 14 -1.30 23.80 12.04
CA CYS A 14 -1.09 22.68 11.13
C CYS A 14 0.16 22.97 10.30
N LEU A 15 1.31 22.45 10.72
CA LEU A 15 2.51 22.40 9.88
C LEU A 15 2.38 21.21 8.94
N PHE A 16 1.89 21.47 7.73
CA PHE A 16 1.98 20.55 6.61
C PHE A 16 3.45 20.40 6.19
N SER A 17 4.04 19.23 6.37
CA SER A 17 5.25 18.84 5.67
C SER A 17 4.89 18.54 4.21
N GLN A 18 5.13 19.50 3.32
CA GLN A 18 5.01 19.30 1.88
C GLN A 18 6.18 18.44 1.38
N THR A 19 5.97 17.14 1.24
CA THR A 19 6.59 16.42 0.12
C THR A 19 5.89 16.91 -1.14
N LEU A 20 6.58 17.68 -1.98
CA LEU A 20 6.02 18.10 -3.27
C LEU A 20 5.79 16.81 -4.10
N ALA A 21 4.54 16.39 -4.22
CA ALA A 21 4.15 15.36 -5.18
C ALA A 21 4.54 15.84 -6.58
N TRP A 22 4.99 14.91 -7.43
CA TRP A 22 5.47 15.23 -8.77
C TRP A 22 4.36 15.85 -9.64
N ASP A 23 3.12 15.40 -9.45
CA ASP A 23 1.89 16.11 -9.83
C ASP A 23 1.14 16.57 -8.57
N GLN A 24 0.84 17.88 -8.46
CA GLN A 24 0.09 18.41 -7.32
C GLN A 24 -1.34 17.84 -7.30
N LYS A 25 -1.64 17.07 -6.25
CA LYS A 25 -3.00 16.58 -5.95
C LYS A 25 -3.87 17.77 -5.52
N PRO A 26 -5.06 17.97 -6.11
CA PRO A 26 -6.04 18.88 -5.53
C PRO A 26 -6.53 18.30 -4.20
N ASP A 27 -6.58 19.11 -3.14
CA ASP A 27 -7.10 18.69 -1.84
C ASP A 27 -8.51 18.10 -1.98
N GLY A 28 -8.73 16.92 -1.38
CA GLY A 28 -10.04 16.27 -1.33
C GLY A 28 -10.50 15.62 -2.64
N TYR A 29 -9.68 15.53 -3.70
CA TYR A 29 -10.14 14.99 -4.98
C TYR A 29 -10.44 13.47 -4.96
N GLU A 30 -9.80 12.69 -4.10
CA GLU A 30 -10.00 11.23 -4.05
C GLU A 30 -11.42 10.85 -3.64
N VAL A 31 -12.10 11.76 -2.96
CA VAL A 31 -13.36 11.52 -2.27
C VAL A 31 -14.42 12.55 -2.64
N ILE A 32 -15.67 12.13 -2.51
CA ILE A 32 -16.84 12.99 -2.46
C ILE A 32 -17.28 13.03 -1.01
N ASP A 33 -17.43 14.23 -0.46
CA ASP A 33 -17.85 14.39 0.93
C ASP A 33 -19.27 13.86 1.15
N GLY A 34 -19.52 13.31 2.33
CA GLY A 34 -20.85 12.79 2.67
C GLY A 34 -21.92 13.88 2.81
N PRO A 35 -23.20 13.49 2.88
CA PRO A 35 -24.29 14.42 3.16
C PRO A 35 -24.18 14.96 4.59
N ASP A 36 -24.65 16.20 4.80
CA ASP A 36 -24.66 16.85 6.12
C ASP A 36 -25.55 16.13 7.15
N GLY A 37 -26.45 15.25 6.70
CA GLY A 37 -27.38 14.51 7.55
C GLY A 37 -28.47 13.79 6.74
N PRO A 38 -29.32 12.99 7.40
CA PRO A 38 -30.37 12.18 6.73
C PRO A 38 -31.30 12.97 5.81
N GLU A 39 -31.67 14.19 6.20
CA GLU A 39 -32.55 15.08 5.45
C GLU A 39 -31.93 15.63 4.15
N SER A 40 -30.60 15.68 4.07
CA SER A 40 -29.88 16.19 2.90
C SER A 40 -29.51 15.10 1.90
N VAL A 41 -29.61 13.82 2.27
CA VAL A 41 -29.22 12.66 1.46
C VAL A 41 -29.86 12.67 0.06
N ASP A 42 -31.15 12.98 -0.04
CA ASP A 42 -31.84 13.01 -1.33
C ASP A 42 -31.36 14.15 -2.24
N ALA A 43 -31.13 15.34 -1.66
CA ALA A 43 -30.58 16.47 -2.39
C ALA A 43 -29.12 16.20 -2.81
N TRP A 44 -28.32 15.66 -1.90
CA TRP A 44 -26.94 15.24 -2.13
C TRP A 44 -26.88 14.25 -3.29
N ARG A 45 -27.70 13.19 -3.29
CA ARG A 45 -27.72 12.18 -4.37
C ARG A 45 -28.11 12.79 -5.71
N ARG A 46 -29.14 13.63 -5.76
CA ARG A 46 -29.54 14.31 -7.00
C ARG A 46 -28.41 15.18 -7.54
N ASN A 47 -27.77 15.97 -6.69
CA ASN A 47 -26.69 16.88 -7.08
C ASN A 47 -25.48 16.12 -7.60
N TRP A 48 -25.01 15.10 -6.87
CA TRP A 48 -23.85 14.30 -7.29
C TRP A 48 -24.13 13.40 -8.49
N THR A 49 -25.35 12.93 -8.67
CA THR A 49 -25.75 12.21 -9.90
C THR A 49 -25.74 13.15 -11.11
N ALA A 50 -26.26 14.37 -10.96
CA ALA A 50 -26.21 15.38 -12.00
C ALA A 50 -24.76 15.78 -12.34
N TRP A 51 -23.94 15.99 -11.31
CA TRP A 51 -22.51 16.26 -11.46
C TRP A 51 -21.80 15.12 -12.20
N LYS A 52 -21.98 13.86 -11.76
CA LYS A 52 -21.38 12.68 -12.42
C LYS A 52 -21.71 12.67 -13.91
N LYS A 53 -22.98 12.89 -14.27
CA LYS A 53 -23.40 12.93 -15.67
C LYS A 53 -22.67 14.04 -16.44
N MET A 54 -22.58 15.24 -15.89
CA MET A 54 -21.89 16.37 -16.55
C MET A 54 -20.38 16.13 -16.64
N GLU A 55 -19.76 15.60 -15.58
CA GLU A 55 -18.33 15.31 -15.51
C GLU A 55 -17.91 14.29 -16.56
N LEU A 56 -18.67 13.19 -16.70
CA LEU A 56 -18.42 12.16 -17.73
C LEU A 56 -18.62 12.71 -19.16
N ILE A 57 -19.62 13.56 -19.39
CA ILE A 57 -19.86 14.20 -20.69
C ILE A 57 -18.71 15.16 -21.04
N THR A 58 -18.31 16.03 -20.11
CA THR A 58 -17.21 16.99 -20.29
C THR A 58 -15.89 16.30 -20.65
N ASN A 59 -15.62 15.17 -20.02
CA ASN A 59 -14.42 14.37 -20.27
C ASN A 59 -14.58 13.36 -21.41
N ARG A 60 -15.70 13.38 -22.14
CA ARG A 60 -16.00 12.48 -23.27
C ARG A 60 -15.84 11.00 -22.90
N TYR A 61 -16.16 10.64 -21.65
CA TYR A 61 -16.03 9.27 -21.17
C TYR A 61 -17.09 8.38 -21.83
N ASN A 62 -16.65 7.29 -22.44
CA ASN A 62 -17.54 6.26 -22.98
C ASN A 62 -17.32 4.92 -22.25
N PRO A 63 -18.28 4.46 -21.44
CA PRO A 63 -18.15 3.18 -20.72
C PRO A 63 -18.16 1.96 -21.63
N ASN A 64 -18.65 2.10 -22.88
CA ASN A 64 -18.82 1.01 -23.86
C ASN A 64 -17.74 1.00 -24.95
N ASP A 65 -16.76 1.90 -24.88
CA ASP A 65 -15.64 1.92 -25.84
C ASP A 65 -14.81 0.62 -25.70
N SER A 66 -14.57 -0.09 -26.79
CA SER A 66 -13.79 -1.33 -26.80
C SER A 66 -12.33 -1.12 -26.37
N PHE A 67 -11.81 0.10 -26.47
CA PHE A 67 -10.47 0.46 -26.01
C PHE A 67 -10.45 1.01 -24.58
N ASN A 68 -11.60 1.10 -23.92
CA ASN A 68 -11.66 1.40 -22.50
C ASN A 68 -11.14 0.19 -21.71
N VAL A 69 -10.19 0.44 -20.80
CA VAL A 69 -9.50 -0.62 -20.05
C VAL A 69 -10.48 -1.58 -19.35
N TYR A 70 -11.60 -1.09 -18.81
CA TYR A 70 -12.58 -1.95 -18.14
C TYR A 70 -13.28 -2.97 -19.06
N ASN A 71 -13.22 -2.77 -20.38
CA ASN A 71 -13.80 -3.67 -21.38
C ASN A 71 -12.79 -4.67 -21.93
N ILE A 72 -11.51 -4.57 -21.55
CA ILE A 72 -10.45 -5.46 -22.05
C ILE A 72 -10.25 -6.63 -21.09
N GLN A 73 -10.50 -7.85 -21.58
CA GLN A 73 -10.48 -9.10 -20.82
C GLN A 73 -9.21 -9.28 -19.98
N GLN A 74 -8.04 -8.94 -20.54
CA GLN A 74 -6.73 -9.07 -19.89
C GLN A 74 -6.61 -8.24 -18.61
N THR A 75 -7.40 -7.18 -18.46
CA THR A 75 -7.32 -6.25 -17.32
C THR A 75 -8.51 -6.37 -16.37
N GLN A 76 -9.54 -7.17 -16.70
CA GLN A 76 -10.76 -7.27 -15.88
C GLN A 76 -10.52 -7.83 -14.47
N TRP A 77 -9.41 -8.54 -14.25
CA TRP A 77 -9.00 -9.00 -12.92
C TRP A 77 -8.90 -7.83 -11.91
N THR A 78 -8.55 -6.63 -12.40
CA THR A 78 -8.44 -5.41 -11.58
C THR A 78 -9.74 -5.05 -10.87
N GLN A 79 -10.89 -5.35 -11.48
CA GLN A 79 -12.22 -5.01 -10.96
C GLN A 79 -12.58 -5.77 -9.67
N GLN A 80 -11.80 -6.79 -9.32
CA GLN A 80 -11.96 -7.59 -8.11
C GLN A 80 -10.67 -7.68 -7.26
N ASN A 81 -9.67 -6.81 -7.53
CA ASN A 81 -8.41 -6.70 -6.77
C ASN A 81 -8.61 -6.01 -5.40
N SER A 82 -9.32 -6.70 -4.50
CA SER A 82 -9.85 -6.20 -3.23
C SER A 82 -8.77 -6.06 -2.15
N VAL A 83 -7.81 -6.98 -2.08
CA VAL A 83 -6.73 -6.94 -1.08
C VAL A 83 -5.39 -6.97 -1.78
N GLN A 84 -4.65 -5.87 -1.67
CA GLN A 84 -3.26 -5.79 -2.10
C GLN A 84 -2.33 -5.74 -0.89
N THR A 85 -1.19 -6.40 -1.00
CA THR A 85 -0.10 -6.29 -0.02
C THR A 85 0.98 -5.38 -0.58
N PHE A 86 1.59 -4.56 0.28
CA PHE A 86 2.76 -3.77 -0.08
C PHE A 86 3.96 -4.34 0.66
N ILE A 87 4.87 -4.96 -0.07
CA ILE A 87 5.99 -5.71 0.51
C ILE A 87 7.29 -4.99 0.21
N MET A 88 8.09 -4.83 1.26
CA MET A 88 9.47 -4.40 1.14
C MET A 88 10.35 -5.61 0.82
N MET A 89 11.05 -5.65 -0.32
CA MET A 89 11.85 -6.82 -0.75
C MET A 89 13.05 -7.10 0.17
N ASN A 90 13.44 -6.14 0.99
CA ASN A 90 14.44 -6.31 2.04
C ASN A 90 13.85 -6.74 3.40
N ASP A 91 12.54 -6.94 3.49
CA ASP A 91 11.85 -7.40 4.69
C ASP A 91 12.22 -8.85 5.01
N ARG A 92 12.36 -9.14 6.30
CA ARG A 92 12.62 -10.48 6.81
C ARG A 92 11.37 -11.36 6.83
N SER A 93 10.17 -10.81 6.59
CA SER A 93 8.96 -11.62 6.38
C SER A 93 9.10 -12.48 5.12
N ILE A 94 9.65 -11.90 4.05
CA ILE A 94 9.77 -12.52 2.73
C ILE A 94 11.20 -12.91 2.35
N TYR A 95 12.24 -12.30 2.92
CA TYR A 95 13.64 -12.62 2.59
C TYR A 95 14.39 -13.26 3.76
N ASP A 96 14.79 -14.52 3.57
CA ASP A 96 15.64 -15.23 4.52
C ASP A 96 17.12 -14.95 4.23
N ARG A 97 17.82 -14.38 5.21
CA ARG A 97 19.24 -14.01 5.10
C ARG A 97 20.19 -15.19 5.29
N GLU A 98 19.75 -16.25 5.97
CA GLU A 98 20.57 -17.44 6.22
C GLU A 98 20.67 -18.26 4.93
N THR A 99 19.52 -18.52 4.31
CA THR A 99 19.45 -19.25 3.03
C THR A 99 19.65 -18.35 1.81
N LYS A 100 19.52 -17.02 1.97
CA LYS A 100 19.57 -15.99 0.91
C LYS A 100 18.48 -16.16 -0.14
N GLN A 101 17.30 -16.61 0.28
CA GLN A 101 16.17 -16.91 -0.60
C GLN A 101 14.94 -16.11 -0.21
N TYR A 102 14.10 -15.84 -1.21
CA TYR A 102 12.75 -15.33 -0.96
C TYR A 102 11.82 -16.49 -0.58
N THR A 103 11.02 -16.28 0.46
CA THR A 103 10.07 -17.26 1.02
C THR A 103 8.63 -16.83 0.74
N VAL A 104 8.28 -16.74 -0.55
CA VAL A 104 6.97 -16.26 -1.00
C VAL A 104 5.83 -17.08 -0.40
N ASP A 105 5.94 -18.41 -0.39
CA ASP A 105 4.88 -19.27 0.14
C ASP A 105 4.55 -18.97 1.61
N LYS A 106 5.58 -18.79 2.42
CA LYS A 106 5.46 -18.44 3.83
C LYS A 106 4.79 -17.06 4.00
N ASP A 107 5.24 -16.07 3.26
CA ASP A 107 4.71 -14.71 3.35
C ASP A 107 3.22 -14.66 2.96
N VAL A 108 2.84 -15.33 1.86
CA VAL A 108 1.45 -15.47 1.43
C VAL A 108 0.62 -16.25 2.45
N ASP A 109 1.12 -17.35 3.01
CA ASP A 109 0.41 -18.12 4.04
C ASP A 109 0.16 -17.30 5.31
N GLU A 110 1.19 -16.60 5.80
CA GLU A 110 1.09 -15.73 6.96
C GLU A 110 0.06 -14.62 6.73
N MET A 111 0.14 -13.92 5.59
CA MET A 111 -0.80 -12.85 5.27
C MET A 111 -2.23 -13.38 5.12
N GLN A 112 -2.43 -14.45 4.35
CA GLN A 112 -3.77 -14.98 4.11
C GLN A 112 -4.42 -15.57 5.37
N SER A 113 -3.62 -16.07 6.31
CA SER A 113 -4.14 -16.52 7.60
C SER A 113 -4.80 -15.37 8.39
N ARG A 114 -4.25 -14.16 8.26
CA ARG A 114 -4.67 -12.94 8.97
C ARG A 114 -5.82 -12.23 8.28
N VAL A 115 -5.66 -11.89 6.99
CA VAL A 115 -6.60 -11.02 6.26
C VAL A 115 -7.45 -11.75 5.21
N GLY A 116 -7.30 -13.07 5.10
CA GLY A 116 -7.94 -13.86 4.03
C GLY A 116 -7.18 -13.74 2.70
N PRO A 117 -7.74 -14.25 1.59
CA PRO A 117 -7.07 -14.26 0.30
C PRO A 117 -6.53 -12.88 -0.11
N ILE A 118 -5.33 -12.84 -0.68
CA ILE A 118 -4.74 -11.64 -1.27
C ILE A 118 -4.79 -11.75 -2.81
N ASP A 119 -5.08 -10.64 -3.49
CA ASP A 119 -5.24 -10.61 -4.95
C ASP A 119 -3.96 -10.18 -5.65
N SER A 120 -3.26 -9.23 -5.05
CA SER A 120 -2.04 -8.68 -5.62
C SER A 120 -1.01 -8.29 -4.57
N VAL A 121 0.22 -8.14 -5.02
CA VAL A 121 1.34 -7.62 -4.26
C VAL A 121 2.02 -6.50 -5.05
N LEU A 122 2.33 -5.41 -4.36
CA LEU A 122 3.28 -4.41 -4.82
C LEU A 122 4.65 -4.69 -4.17
N ILE A 123 5.65 -4.98 -5.00
CA ILE A 123 7.00 -5.36 -4.54
C ILE A 123 7.96 -4.17 -4.58
N TRP A 124 8.40 -3.70 -3.41
CA TRP A 124 9.15 -2.44 -3.27
C TRP A 124 10.52 -2.63 -2.60
N PRO A 125 11.61 -2.01 -3.07
CA PRO A 125 11.84 -1.64 -4.47
C PRO A 125 12.03 -2.91 -5.33
N ALA A 126 11.67 -2.83 -6.60
CA ALA A 126 12.02 -3.85 -7.58
C ALA A 126 13.49 -3.67 -8.00
N TYR A 127 14.43 -4.33 -7.31
CA TYR A 127 15.82 -4.44 -7.77
C TYR A 127 15.98 -5.65 -8.71
N PRO A 128 16.97 -5.64 -9.63
CA PRO A 128 17.08 -6.69 -10.65
C PRO A 128 17.20 -8.10 -10.05
N ASN A 129 16.62 -9.09 -10.75
CA ASN A 129 16.47 -10.52 -10.40
C ASN A 129 15.21 -10.94 -9.61
N ILE A 130 14.07 -10.27 -9.84
CA ILE A 130 12.77 -10.63 -9.22
C ILE A 130 11.91 -11.61 -10.05
N GLY A 131 12.34 -12.04 -11.24
CA GLY A 131 11.53 -12.93 -12.09
C GLY A 131 11.09 -14.23 -11.40
N GLY A 132 11.98 -14.85 -10.61
CA GLY A 132 11.62 -16.03 -9.81
C GLY A 132 10.57 -15.74 -8.73
N VAL A 133 10.65 -14.56 -8.11
CA VAL A 133 9.69 -14.11 -7.08
C VAL A 133 8.30 -13.90 -7.70
N ILE A 134 8.24 -13.32 -8.90
CA ILE A 134 6.98 -13.11 -9.63
C ILE A 134 6.32 -14.46 -9.95
N ALA A 135 7.09 -15.41 -10.47
CA ALA A 135 6.59 -16.75 -10.76
C ALA A 135 6.04 -17.46 -9.52
N ASP A 136 6.67 -17.28 -8.35
CA ASP A 136 6.19 -17.83 -7.09
C ASP A 136 4.86 -17.21 -6.63
N PHE A 137 4.68 -15.89 -6.77
CA PHE A 137 3.39 -15.25 -6.49
C PHE A 137 2.30 -15.72 -7.46
N HIS A 138 2.61 -15.83 -8.75
CA HIS A 138 1.69 -16.34 -9.76
C HIS A 138 1.26 -17.77 -9.50
N ARG A 139 2.17 -18.64 -9.05
CA ARG A 139 1.85 -20.02 -8.62
C ARG A 139 0.82 -20.04 -7.49
N ARG A 140 0.76 -19.00 -6.68
CA ARG A 140 -0.21 -18.80 -5.59
C ARG A 140 -1.47 -18.03 -6.03
N GLY A 141 -1.58 -17.69 -7.31
CA GLY A 141 -2.71 -16.93 -7.86
C GLY A 141 -2.67 -15.44 -7.52
N VAL A 142 -1.54 -14.92 -7.02
CA VAL A 142 -1.37 -13.52 -6.61
C VAL A 142 -0.75 -12.74 -7.76
N ARG A 143 -1.38 -11.64 -8.16
CA ARG A 143 -0.90 -10.73 -9.20
C ARG A 143 0.24 -9.87 -8.69
N VAL A 144 1.20 -9.53 -9.54
CA VAL A 144 2.36 -8.72 -9.15
C VAL A 144 2.35 -7.38 -9.86
N ILE A 145 2.38 -6.31 -9.06
CA ILE A 145 2.53 -4.93 -9.52
C ILE A 145 3.94 -4.46 -9.16
N ILE A 146 4.65 -3.89 -10.13
CA ILE A 146 5.98 -3.30 -9.90
C ILE A 146 5.89 -1.79 -9.66
N PRO A 147 6.77 -1.18 -8.86
CA PRO A 147 6.78 0.26 -8.65
C PRO A 147 7.37 0.97 -9.86
N TYR A 148 6.69 2.03 -10.30
CA TYR A 148 7.25 3.07 -11.14
C TYR A 148 7.34 4.35 -10.33
N ASN A 149 8.56 4.87 -10.16
CA ASN A 149 8.88 5.99 -9.29
C ASN A 149 9.44 7.16 -10.14
N PRO A 150 8.59 8.08 -10.65
CA PRO A 150 9.04 9.17 -11.53
C PRO A 150 10.03 10.13 -10.88
N TRP A 151 10.03 10.19 -9.54
CA TRP A 151 10.97 11.01 -8.77
C TRP A 151 12.36 10.39 -8.65
N ASP A 152 12.54 9.09 -8.97
CA ASP A 152 13.84 8.44 -8.95
C ASP A 152 14.64 8.74 -10.22
N ILE A 153 15.26 9.93 -10.22
CA ILE A 153 16.13 10.40 -11.30
C ILE A 153 17.60 9.96 -11.13
N GLY A 154 17.89 9.12 -10.14
CA GLY A 154 19.24 8.67 -9.79
C GLY A 154 19.72 7.44 -10.55
N ALA A 155 18.81 6.78 -11.27
CA ALA A 155 19.12 5.63 -12.12
C ALA A 155 19.86 6.04 -13.41
N ARG A 156 20.43 5.03 -14.10
CA ARG A 156 21.12 5.23 -15.38
C ARG A 156 20.12 5.73 -16.43
N ASP A 157 20.47 6.81 -17.14
CA ASP A 157 19.72 7.27 -18.31
C ASP A 157 19.78 6.24 -19.47
N GLU A 158 18.67 6.06 -20.19
CA GLU A 158 18.62 5.19 -21.36
C GLU A 158 19.17 5.86 -22.62
N SER A 159 20.22 5.27 -23.20
CA SER A 159 20.98 5.87 -24.32
C SER A 159 20.09 6.11 -25.53
N GLY A 160 20.07 7.35 -26.03
CA GLY A 160 19.30 7.73 -27.23
C GLY A 160 17.81 8.00 -27.00
N LEU A 161 17.28 7.79 -25.78
CA LEU A 161 15.88 8.05 -25.44
C LEU A 161 15.67 9.36 -24.66
N VAL A 162 16.74 10.03 -24.25
CA VAL A 162 16.70 11.20 -23.34
C VAL A 162 16.87 12.54 -24.09
N GLU A 163 17.07 12.53 -25.41
CA GLU A 163 17.52 13.75 -26.12
C GLU A 163 16.45 14.82 -26.39
N MET A 164 15.15 14.61 -26.19
CA MET A 164 14.13 15.66 -26.47
C MET A 164 12.87 15.57 -25.57
N VAL A 165 12.93 16.20 -24.39
CA VAL A 165 11.86 16.25 -23.35
C VAL A 165 11.84 15.00 -22.48
N ARG A 166 12.47 15.14 -21.31
CA ARG A 166 12.77 14.10 -20.31
C ARG A 166 11.56 13.41 -19.69
N MET A 167 10.32 13.84 -19.94
CA MET A 167 9.32 13.62 -18.89
C MET A 167 8.80 12.19 -18.78
N TYR A 168 8.63 11.44 -19.88
CA TYR A 168 8.13 10.05 -19.82
C TYR A 168 8.54 9.12 -20.97
N ASN A 169 9.15 9.59 -22.07
CA ASN A 169 9.32 8.72 -23.26
C ASN A 169 10.21 7.49 -22.97
N ALA A 170 11.34 7.70 -22.30
CA ALA A 170 12.21 6.61 -21.87
C ALA A 170 11.48 5.68 -20.89
N ASP A 171 10.79 6.24 -19.89
CA ASP A 171 10.04 5.46 -18.89
C ASP A 171 8.93 4.62 -19.51
N ILE A 172 8.18 5.18 -20.46
CA ILE A 172 7.13 4.47 -21.21
C ILE A 172 7.74 3.30 -21.98
N THR A 173 8.83 3.53 -22.71
CA THR A 173 9.54 2.47 -23.44
C THR A 173 10.02 1.38 -22.47
N THR A 174 10.74 1.76 -21.41
CA THR A 174 11.28 0.83 -20.42
C THR A 174 10.18 0.04 -19.71
N LEU A 175 9.08 0.67 -19.28
CA LEU A 175 7.95 -0.03 -18.65
C LEU A 175 7.23 -0.96 -19.63
N THR A 176 7.10 -0.56 -20.89
CA THR A 176 6.46 -1.38 -21.94
C THR A 176 7.27 -2.62 -22.29
N GLU A 177 8.61 -2.55 -22.16
CA GLU A 177 9.50 -3.69 -22.38
C GLU A 177 9.68 -4.54 -21.12
N THR A 178 9.94 -3.90 -19.99
CA THR A 178 10.32 -4.57 -18.73
C THR A 178 9.13 -5.23 -18.04
N THR A 179 7.93 -4.62 -18.05
CA THR A 179 6.76 -5.21 -17.37
C THR A 179 6.41 -6.58 -17.97
N PRO A 180 6.33 -6.74 -19.31
CA PRO A 180 6.15 -8.06 -19.93
C PRO A 180 7.36 -8.99 -19.77
N GLU A 181 8.60 -8.48 -19.84
CA GLU A 181 9.81 -9.30 -19.64
C GLU A 181 9.85 -9.95 -18.25
N LEU A 182 9.48 -9.20 -17.22
CA LEU A 182 9.35 -9.67 -15.84
C LEU A 182 8.11 -10.54 -15.62
N LEU A 183 7.18 -10.58 -16.58
CA LEU A 183 5.83 -11.15 -16.43
C LEU A 183 5.03 -10.47 -15.31
N ALA A 184 5.27 -9.20 -15.02
CA ALA A 184 4.46 -8.46 -14.05
C ALA A 184 3.07 -8.14 -14.63
N ASP A 185 2.05 -8.05 -13.77
CA ASP A 185 0.66 -7.83 -14.17
C ASP A 185 0.32 -6.34 -14.35
N GLY A 186 1.20 -5.45 -13.91
CA GLY A 186 1.03 -4.00 -14.00
C GLY A 186 2.11 -3.23 -13.25
N PHE A 187 1.94 -1.92 -13.17
CA PHE A 187 2.81 -1.04 -12.41
C PHE A 187 2.03 -0.05 -11.53
N ASN A 188 2.64 0.31 -10.41
CA ASN A 188 2.17 1.33 -9.48
C ASN A 188 2.80 2.66 -9.85
N GLY A 189 1.99 3.68 -10.15
CA GLY A 189 2.48 5.02 -10.46
C GLY A 189 2.66 5.83 -9.19
N ASP A 190 3.79 5.66 -8.51
CA ASP A 190 4.07 6.36 -7.25
C ASP A 190 4.15 7.87 -7.49
N THR A 191 3.51 8.67 -6.63
CA THR A 191 3.37 10.13 -6.79
C THR A 191 2.69 10.62 -8.07
N MET A 192 2.18 9.72 -8.92
CA MET A 192 1.47 10.06 -10.15
C MET A 192 -0.02 10.19 -9.89
N TYR A 193 -0.56 11.38 -10.12
CA TYR A 193 -1.99 11.63 -10.02
C TYR A 193 -2.71 11.27 -11.33
N GLY A 194 -2.93 9.97 -11.50
CA GLY A 194 -3.38 9.37 -12.73
C GLY A 194 -2.23 9.17 -13.73
N VAL A 195 -2.14 7.99 -14.33
CA VAL A 195 -1.13 7.73 -15.35
C VAL A 195 -1.63 8.24 -16.71
N PRO A 196 -0.85 9.08 -17.43
CA PRO A 196 -1.27 9.65 -18.70
C PRO A 196 -1.53 8.62 -19.79
N LYS A 197 -2.37 8.99 -20.77
CA LYS A 197 -2.76 8.13 -21.91
C LYS A 197 -1.56 7.63 -22.73
N SER A 198 -0.42 8.35 -22.71
CA SER A 198 0.80 7.95 -23.41
C SER A 198 1.40 6.63 -22.93
N PHE A 199 1.09 6.19 -21.70
CA PHE A 199 1.49 4.89 -21.17
C PHE A 199 0.57 3.75 -21.62
N TYR A 200 -0.57 4.06 -22.24
CA TYR A 200 -1.62 3.09 -22.49
C TYR A 200 -1.69 2.67 -23.95
N ASN A 201 -1.47 1.38 -24.19
CA ASN A 201 -1.69 0.73 -25.47
C ASN A 201 -2.85 -0.27 -25.38
N CYS A 202 -3.99 0.02 -26.02
CA CYS A 202 -5.16 -0.86 -25.95
C CYS A 202 -4.95 -2.26 -26.56
N SER A 203 -4.00 -2.43 -27.48
CA SER A 203 -3.70 -3.73 -28.08
C SER A 203 -2.89 -4.64 -27.14
N ASN A 204 -2.18 -4.05 -26.19
CA ASN A 204 -1.41 -4.74 -25.16
C ASN A 204 -1.39 -3.88 -23.88
N PRO A 205 -2.50 -3.84 -23.12
CA PRO A 205 -2.65 -2.88 -22.05
C PRO A 205 -1.80 -3.28 -20.83
N LEU A 206 -0.97 -2.35 -20.36
CA LEU A 206 -0.38 -2.43 -19.04
C LEU A 206 -1.39 -1.91 -18.01
N VAL A 207 -1.56 -2.63 -16.90
CA VAL A 207 -2.38 -2.17 -15.78
C VAL A 207 -1.60 -1.10 -15.02
N ALA A 208 -2.15 0.11 -14.97
CA ALA A 208 -1.63 1.22 -14.17
C ALA A 208 -2.44 1.38 -12.87
N ALA A 209 -1.74 1.58 -11.75
CA ALA A 209 -2.30 1.93 -10.44
C ALA A 209 -1.67 3.24 -9.91
N PRO A 210 -2.15 4.42 -10.35
CA PRO A 210 -1.69 5.73 -9.87
C PRO A 210 -1.95 5.98 -8.38
N GLU A 211 -1.11 6.80 -7.75
CA GLU A 211 -1.27 7.27 -6.36
C GLU A 211 -2.15 8.53 -6.26
N GLY A 212 -3.11 8.53 -5.36
CA GLY A 212 -4.00 9.66 -5.09
C GLY A 212 -5.23 9.71 -5.99
N GLY A 213 -5.76 8.55 -6.38
CA GLY A 213 -6.94 8.44 -7.23
C GLY A 213 -6.64 8.64 -8.72
N VAL A 214 -7.66 9.02 -9.49
CA VAL A 214 -7.55 9.20 -10.94
C VAL A 214 -8.42 10.38 -11.43
N PRO A 215 -7.87 11.29 -12.25
CA PRO A 215 -8.66 12.29 -12.96
C PRO A 215 -9.67 11.65 -13.92
N THR A 216 -10.83 12.27 -14.11
CA THR A 216 -11.86 11.72 -15.04
C THR A 216 -11.33 11.55 -16.46
N ALA A 217 -10.48 12.47 -16.93
CA ALA A 217 -9.82 12.39 -18.23
C ALA A 217 -8.97 11.13 -18.41
N TYR A 218 -8.50 10.53 -17.30
CA TYR A 218 -7.63 9.36 -17.30
C TYR A 218 -8.34 8.05 -16.93
N LEU A 219 -9.64 8.13 -16.59
CA LEU A 219 -10.43 7.01 -16.09
C LEU A 219 -10.48 5.81 -17.06
N SER A 220 -10.47 6.07 -18.37
CA SER A 220 -10.59 5.03 -19.43
C SER A 220 -9.35 4.16 -19.64
N HIS A 221 -8.23 4.47 -18.99
CA HIS A 221 -6.96 3.74 -19.13
C HIS A 221 -6.23 3.48 -17.81
N ASN A 222 -6.83 3.87 -16.69
CA ASN A 222 -6.34 3.58 -15.34
C ASN A 222 -7.41 2.73 -14.66
N PRO A 223 -7.31 1.39 -14.71
CA PRO A 223 -8.36 0.49 -14.20
C PRO A 223 -8.41 0.46 -12.66
N MET A 224 -7.34 0.92 -12.02
CA MET A 224 -7.14 0.95 -10.59
C MET A 224 -6.59 2.30 -10.16
N SER A 225 -6.68 2.57 -8.86
CA SER A 225 -5.90 3.61 -8.19
C SER A 225 -5.67 3.19 -6.75
N TRP A 226 -4.62 3.73 -6.13
CA TRP A 226 -4.42 3.63 -4.70
C TRP A 226 -4.26 5.02 -4.11
N GLY A 227 -4.51 5.19 -2.82
CA GLY A 227 -4.36 6.51 -2.21
C GLY A 227 -4.99 6.59 -0.84
N TYR A 228 -5.16 7.82 -0.35
CA TYR A 228 -5.44 8.06 1.05
C TYR A 228 -6.72 8.88 1.16
N PHE A 229 -7.69 8.36 1.90
CA PHE A 229 -8.96 9.04 2.08
C PHE A 229 -8.85 9.95 3.30
N PHE A 230 -8.44 11.20 3.06
CA PHE A 230 -8.35 12.27 4.06
C PHE A 230 -9.09 13.52 3.58
N GLY A 231 -9.29 14.48 4.49
CA GLY A 231 -9.82 15.81 4.14
C GLY A 231 -11.32 15.86 3.84
N TYR A 232 -12.08 14.80 4.14
CA TYR A 232 -13.54 14.82 4.13
C TYR A 232 -14.09 15.44 5.43
N SER A 233 -15.27 16.05 5.37
CA SER A 233 -15.94 16.65 6.53
C SER A 233 -17.02 15.73 7.10
N HIS A 234 -17.61 14.87 6.26
CA HIS A 234 -18.69 13.96 6.63
C HIS A 234 -18.33 12.51 6.30
N PHE A 235 -18.35 11.68 7.33
CA PHE A 235 -18.05 10.25 7.24
C PHE A 235 -19.33 9.42 6.93
N PRO A 236 -19.21 8.28 6.22
CA PRO A 236 -18.06 7.86 5.42
C PRO A 236 -17.96 8.70 4.14
N PRO A 237 -16.76 9.01 3.61
CA PRO A 237 -16.64 9.59 2.28
C PRO A 237 -17.00 8.58 1.17
N VAL A 238 -17.39 9.10 0.01
CA VAL A 238 -17.64 8.31 -1.20
C VAL A 238 -16.42 8.33 -2.11
N ALA A 239 -15.95 7.16 -2.54
CA ALA A 239 -14.81 7.01 -3.44
C ALA A 239 -15.12 7.60 -4.83
N ARG A 240 -14.47 8.71 -5.20
CA ARG A 240 -14.83 9.48 -6.40
C ARG A 240 -14.67 8.67 -7.69
N ALA A 241 -13.55 7.98 -7.86
CA ALA A 241 -13.27 7.20 -9.07
C ALA A 241 -14.29 6.08 -9.28
N LYS A 242 -14.61 5.34 -8.21
CA LYS A 242 -15.64 4.29 -8.23
C LYS A 242 -17.05 4.86 -8.41
N PHE A 243 -17.32 6.06 -7.89
CA PHE A 243 -18.60 6.73 -8.11
C PHE A 243 -18.78 7.10 -9.58
N LEU A 244 -17.72 7.52 -10.28
CA LEU A 244 -17.75 7.79 -11.72
C LEU A 244 -17.87 6.50 -12.55
N GLU A 245 -17.08 5.47 -12.22
CA GLU A 245 -17.05 4.17 -12.90
C GLU A 245 -16.99 3.03 -11.86
N SER A 246 -18.08 2.29 -11.70
CA SER A 246 -18.22 1.29 -10.62
C SER A 246 -17.20 0.16 -10.70
N ARG A 247 -16.70 -0.13 -11.92
CA ARG A 247 -15.69 -1.16 -12.20
C ARG A 247 -14.29 -0.74 -11.75
N HIS A 248 -14.06 0.55 -11.49
CA HIS A 248 -12.77 1.05 -11.03
C HIS A 248 -12.47 0.55 -9.61
N MET A 249 -11.32 -0.11 -9.45
CA MET A 249 -10.87 -0.58 -8.14
C MET A 249 -10.03 0.49 -7.45
N VAL A 250 -10.59 1.04 -6.38
CA VAL A 250 -9.85 1.93 -5.48
C VAL A 250 -9.24 1.09 -4.37
N GLN A 251 -7.93 1.22 -4.15
CA GLN A 251 -7.23 0.57 -3.06
C GLN A 251 -6.87 1.60 -2.00
N ILE A 252 -7.65 1.61 -0.92
CA ILE A 252 -7.45 2.54 0.19
C ILE A 252 -6.18 2.13 0.94
N CYS A 253 -5.28 3.10 1.13
CA CYS A 253 -4.06 2.93 1.89
C CYS A 253 -4.06 3.89 3.08
N ALA A 254 -3.59 3.40 4.22
CA ALA A 254 -3.54 4.16 5.47
C ALA A 254 -2.21 3.93 6.20
N ARG A 255 -1.09 4.08 5.46
CA ARG A 255 0.26 3.71 5.94
C ARG A 255 0.67 4.34 7.27
N TRP A 256 0.17 5.53 7.58
CA TRP A 256 0.48 6.27 8.82
C TRP A 256 -0.64 6.30 9.84
N SER A 257 -1.81 5.73 9.51
CA SER A 257 -2.86 5.61 10.52
C SER A 257 -2.35 4.71 11.65
N LEU A 258 -2.89 4.89 12.85
CA LEU A 258 -2.66 3.95 13.94
C LEU A 258 -3.87 3.00 14.05
N ASP A 259 -5.07 3.47 13.76
CA ASP A 259 -6.31 2.71 13.78
C ASP A 259 -6.93 2.69 12.39
N ARG A 260 -6.96 1.52 11.75
CA ARG A 260 -7.45 1.29 10.39
C ARG A 260 -8.95 1.11 10.30
N THR A 261 -9.66 1.19 11.43
CA THR A 261 -11.10 0.93 11.46
C THR A 261 -11.84 1.87 10.50
N ALA A 262 -11.50 3.16 10.48
CA ALA A 262 -12.16 4.13 9.62
C ALA A 262 -11.97 3.78 8.13
N GLU A 263 -10.76 3.43 7.73
CA GLU A 263 -10.42 3.11 6.34
C GLU A 263 -10.97 1.76 5.90
N LEU A 264 -10.98 0.76 6.79
CA LEU A 264 -11.64 -0.51 6.57
C LEU A 264 -13.14 -0.29 6.36
N LEU A 265 -13.84 0.38 7.28
CA LEU A 265 -15.26 0.68 7.14
C LEU A 265 -15.56 1.47 5.85
N THR A 266 -14.68 2.42 5.50
CA THR A 266 -14.79 3.18 4.25
C THR A 266 -14.63 2.29 3.03
N ALA A 267 -13.68 1.35 3.03
CA ALA A 267 -13.51 0.39 1.93
C ALA A 267 -14.79 -0.43 1.72
N PHE A 268 -15.39 -0.93 2.81
CA PHE A 268 -16.60 -1.74 2.75
C PHE A 268 -17.87 -0.97 2.39
N PHE A 269 -18.01 0.27 2.85
CA PHE A 269 -19.09 1.17 2.42
C PHE A 269 -19.01 1.46 0.91
N ASN A 270 -17.80 1.65 0.38
CA ASN A 270 -17.60 1.97 -1.03
C ASN A 270 -17.55 0.75 -1.95
N GLY A 271 -17.39 -0.47 -1.43
CA GLY A 271 -17.05 -1.63 -2.26
C GLY A 271 -15.68 -1.47 -2.91
N ALA A 272 -14.74 -0.84 -2.19
CA ALA A 272 -13.36 -0.60 -2.57
C ALA A 272 -12.44 -1.65 -1.91
N GLY A 273 -11.21 -1.72 -2.41
CA GLY A 273 -10.15 -2.54 -1.86
C GLY A 273 -9.30 -1.82 -0.81
N TYR A 274 -8.32 -2.52 -0.27
CA TYR A 274 -7.38 -2.01 0.73
C TYR A 274 -5.96 -2.50 0.50
N VAL A 275 -4.98 -1.64 0.78
CA VAL A 275 -3.55 -1.95 0.75
C VAL A 275 -3.07 -2.25 2.16
N VAL A 276 -2.67 -3.50 2.40
CA VAL A 276 -1.98 -3.91 3.63
C VAL A 276 -0.51 -3.53 3.52
N TRP A 277 -0.13 -2.42 4.17
CA TRP A 277 1.24 -1.92 4.21
C TRP A 277 1.72 -1.72 5.65
N GLU A 278 2.47 -2.69 6.16
CA GLU A 278 2.89 -2.73 7.58
C GLU A 278 4.36 -2.36 7.78
N ASN A 279 5.21 -2.61 6.79
CA ASN A 279 6.60 -2.16 6.78
C ASN A 279 6.74 -0.91 5.91
N VAL A 280 6.58 0.26 6.52
CA VAL A 280 6.66 1.55 5.83
C VAL A 280 8.11 2.02 5.82
N TRP A 281 8.85 1.59 4.79
CA TRP A 281 10.26 1.94 4.60
C TRP A 281 11.16 1.65 5.82
N GLY A 282 10.93 0.52 6.50
CA GLY A 282 11.63 0.12 7.73
C GLY A 282 10.90 0.53 9.01
N THR A 283 9.87 1.37 8.93
CA THR A 283 9.01 1.72 10.07
C THR A 283 7.87 0.71 10.17
N TRP A 284 7.91 -0.11 11.22
CA TRP A 284 6.86 -1.10 11.48
C TRP A 284 5.58 -0.46 12.02
N ASN A 285 4.47 -0.64 11.33
CA ASN A 285 3.14 -0.14 11.66
C ASN A 285 2.08 -1.20 11.35
N ALA A 286 2.14 -2.31 12.09
CA ALA A 286 1.25 -3.45 11.89
C ALA A 286 -0.20 -3.17 12.28
N MET A 287 -1.10 -3.83 11.55
CA MET A 287 -2.48 -4.04 11.95
C MET A 287 -2.54 -4.89 13.23
N THR A 288 -3.58 -4.65 14.01
CA THR A 288 -3.97 -5.39 15.20
C THR A 288 -4.74 -6.64 14.81
N GLU A 289 -4.84 -7.62 15.73
CA GLU A 289 -5.63 -8.83 15.54
C GLU A 289 -7.09 -8.51 15.17
N ARG A 290 -7.65 -7.45 15.76
CA ARG A 290 -9.00 -6.99 15.44
C ARG A 290 -9.12 -6.43 14.02
N GLU A 291 -8.15 -5.62 13.59
CA GLU A 291 -8.15 -5.05 12.24
C GLU A 291 -7.97 -6.14 11.17
N ASP A 292 -7.07 -7.11 11.42
CA ASP A 292 -6.89 -8.28 10.55
C ASP A 292 -8.21 -9.04 10.34
N GLU A 293 -8.90 -9.35 11.44
CA GLU A 293 -10.17 -10.09 11.40
C GLU A 293 -11.33 -9.27 10.84
N THR A 294 -11.29 -7.95 11.01
CA THR A 294 -12.24 -7.02 10.39
C THR A 294 -12.06 -7.05 8.87
N ALA A 295 -10.83 -6.91 8.38
CA ALA A 295 -10.50 -7.00 6.96
C ALA A 295 -10.90 -8.36 6.38
N LYS A 296 -10.53 -9.46 7.04
CA LYS A 296 -10.83 -10.84 6.62
C LYS A 296 -12.32 -11.06 6.36
N ARG A 297 -13.18 -10.61 7.28
CA ARG A 297 -14.64 -10.79 7.17
C ARG A 297 -15.24 -9.90 6.08
N MET A 298 -14.83 -8.64 6.02
CA MET A 298 -15.37 -7.69 5.05
C MET A 298 -14.99 -8.04 3.62
N PHE A 299 -13.72 -8.37 3.38
CA PHE A 299 -13.27 -8.73 2.05
C PHE A 299 -13.79 -10.10 1.61
N ALA A 300 -14.07 -11.04 2.53
CA ALA A 300 -14.80 -12.26 2.17
C ALA A 300 -16.19 -11.94 1.55
N ILE A 301 -16.93 -10.98 2.13
CA ILE A 301 -18.22 -10.53 1.59
C ILE A 301 -18.04 -9.83 0.24
N LEU A 302 -17.15 -8.83 0.15
CA LEU A 302 -16.94 -8.09 -1.10
C LEU A 302 -16.49 -9.01 -2.24
N ARG A 303 -15.68 -10.02 -1.94
CA ARG A 303 -15.26 -11.05 -2.91
C ARG A 303 -16.41 -11.92 -3.37
N LYS A 304 -17.20 -12.44 -2.43
CA LYS A 304 -18.35 -13.31 -2.76
C LYS A 304 -19.32 -12.64 -3.71
N PHE A 305 -19.52 -11.33 -3.55
CA PHE A 305 -20.44 -10.52 -4.34
C PHE A 305 -19.73 -9.56 -5.31
N GLY A 306 -18.48 -9.86 -5.68
CA GLY A 306 -17.61 -8.96 -6.44
C GLY A 306 -18.24 -8.44 -7.73
N THR A 307 -18.96 -9.29 -8.46
CA THR A 307 -19.67 -8.90 -9.69
C THR A 307 -20.73 -7.82 -9.45
N ILE A 308 -21.54 -7.97 -8.39
CA ILE A 308 -22.58 -6.99 -8.04
C ILE A 308 -21.91 -5.69 -7.58
N VAL A 309 -20.81 -5.78 -6.82
CA VAL A 309 -20.07 -4.62 -6.29
C VAL A 309 -19.33 -3.84 -7.38
N SER A 310 -18.85 -4.50 -8.44
CA SER A 310 -18.11 -3.85 -9.53
C SER A 310 -18.98 -3.42 -10.71
N THR A 311 -20.08 -4.12 -10.99
CA THR A 311 -20.91 -3.86 -12.19
C THR A 311 -22.35 -3.43 -11.89
N GLY A 312 -22.81 -3.60 -10.65
CA GLY A 312 -24.14 -3.20 -10.23
C GLY A 312 -24.30 -1.68 -10.10
N ALA A 313 -25.55 -1.22 -10.17
CA ALA A 313 -25.88 0.15 -9.83
C ALA A 313 -25.65 0.37 -8.32
N TRP A 314 -24.79 1.33 -7.98
CA TRP A 314 -24.42 1.65 -6.61
C TRP A 314 -25.16 2.90 -6.12
N THR A 315 -25.80 2.77 -4.96
CA THR A 315 -26.46 3.87 -4.23
C THR A 315 -25.85 4.00 -2.83
N PRO A 316 -24.97 5.00 -2.59
CA PRO A 316 -24.45 5.29 -1.27
C PRO A 316 -25.53 5.95 -0.37
N TYR A 317 -25.35 5.83 0.94
CA TYR A 317 -26.29 6.30 1.98
C TYR A 317 -27.72 5.80 1.76
N TYR A 318 -27.83 4.53 1.35
CA TYR A 318 -29.12 3.87 1.18
C TYR A 318 -29.86 3.86 2.51
N ALA A 319 -31.11 4.33 2.52
CA ALA A 319 -31.98 4.35 3.71
C ALA A 319 -31.37 5.01 4.97
N MET A 320 -30.46 5.96 4.85
CA MET A 320 -29.88 6.66 6.01
C MET A 320 -30.98 7.41 6.78
N LYS A 321 -31.16 7.09 8.08
CA LYS A 321 -32.17 7.69 8.96
C LYS A 321 -31.56 8.47 10.15
N SER A 322 -30.29 8.23 10.45
CA SER A 322 -29.56 8.88 11.53
C SER A 322 -28.06 8.79 11.25
N ASP A 323 -27.29 9.64 11.91
CA ASP A 323 -25.83 9.52 11.89
C ASP A 323 -25.35 8.26 12.62
N GLY A 324 -24.19 7.78 12.20
CA GLY A 324 -23.48 6.69 12.87
C GLY A 324 -23.82 5.28 12.38
N LEU A 325 -24.77 5.16 11.44
CA LEU A 325 -25.03 3.94 10.71
C LEU A 325 -25.27 4.27 9.24
N PHE A 326 -24.49 3.65 8.37
CA PHE A 326 -24.45 3.99 6.95
C PHE A 326 -24.54 2.72 6.13
N ALA A 327 -25.31 2.78 5.04
CA ALA A 327 -25.46 1.66 4.13
C ALA A 327 -25.23 2.05 2.67
N SER A 328 -24.68 1.12 1.90
CA SER A 328 -24.61 1.21 0.44
C SER A 328 -25.42 0.08 -0.17
N ALA A 329 -26.19 0.36 -1.21
CA ALA A 329 -26.88 -0.66 -1.99
C ALA A 329 -26.19 -0.84 -3.35
N PHE A 330 -25.86 -2.09 -3.69
CA PHE A 330 -25.37 -2.49 -5.00
C PHE A 330 -26.41 -3.42 -5.63
N THR A 331 -26.95 -3.03 -6.79
CA THR A 331 -28.06 -3.76 -7.41
C THR A 331 -27.69 -4.19 -8.82
N LEU A 332 -27.82 -5.47 -9.13
CA LEU A 332 -27.56 -6.03 -10.45
C LEU A 332 -28.68 -7.00 -10.82
N SER A 333 -29.46 -6.67 -11.84
CA SER A 333 -30.59 -7.49 -12.31
C SER A 333 -31.57 -7.84 -11.18
N SER A 334 -31.63 -9.11 -10.74
CA SER A 334 -32.51 -9.61 -9.69
C SER A 334 -31.84 -9.73 -8.32
N GLU A 335 -30.59 -9.28 -8.19
CA GLU A 335 -29.78 -9.40 -6.99
C GLU A 335 -29.48 -8.02 -6.40
N SER A 336 -29.38 -7.95 -5.07
CA SER A 336 -29.01 -6.74 -4.34
C SER A 336 -28.14 -7.09 -3.15
N LEU A 337 -27.02 -6.39 -3.02
CA LEU A 337 -26.15 -6.43 -1.84
C LEU A 337 -26.23 -5.09 -1.13
N TYR A 338 -26.54 -5.12 0.16
CA TYR A 338 -26.47 -3.95 1.03
C TYR A 338 -25.28 -4.12 1.96
N THR A 339 -24.31 -3.21 1.94
CA THR A 339 -23.27 -3.16 2.98
C THR A 339 -23.70 -2.19 4.05
N VAL A 340 -23.47 -2.52 5.32
CA VAL A 340 -23.87 -1.71 6.47
C VAL A 340 -22.67 -1.54 7.39
N ILE A 341 -22.31 -0.29 7.68
CA ILE A 341 -21.26 0.06 8.62
C ILE A 341 -21.82 0.88 9.77
N SER A 342 -21.24 0.69 10.95
CA SER A 342 -21.58 1.46 12.15
C SER A 342 -20.34 2.11 12.73
N THR A 343 -20.47 3.37 13.14
CA THR A 343 -19.45 4.11 13.91
C THR A 343 -19.88 4.33 15.35
N VAL A 344 -21.04 3.81 15.75
CA VAL A 344 -21.55 3.92 17.13
C VAL A 344 -21.23 2.66 17.93
N GLN A 345 -20.92 2.84 19.20
CA GLN A 345 -20.59 1.74 20.13
C GLN A 345 -21.81 1.14 20.83
N LYS A 346 -23.03 1.55 20.45
CA LYS A 346 -24.28 1.10 21.05
C LYS A 346 -25.10 0.31 20.04
N ASP A 347 -25.94 -0.60 20.53
CA ASP A 347 -26.89 -1.33 19.71
C ASP A 347 -27.86 -0.35 19.04
N MET A 348 -28.09 -0.58 17.75
CA MET A 348 -28.98 0.22 16.91
C MET A 348 -29.89 -0.72 16.12
N THR A 349 -31.17 -0.37 16.05
CA THR A 349 -32.10 -1.00 15.10
C THR A 349 -32.12 -0.18 13.83
N TYR A 350 -32.03 -0.87 12.69
CA TYR A 350 -32.02 -0.23 11.39
C TYR A 350 -32.91 -0.96 10.41
N GLU A 351 -33.79 -0.20 9.77
CA GLU A 351 -34.69 -0.72 8.75
C GLU A 351 -34.07 -0.48 7.38
N VAL A 352 -33.69 -1.57 6.71
CA VAL A 352 -33.27 -1.55 5.31
C VAL A 352 -34.49 -1.93 4.47
N PRO A 353 -35.16 -0.97 3.80
CA PRO A 353 -36.23 -1.29 2.88
C PRO A 353 -35.66 -2.12 1.73
N LEU A 354 -36.30 -3.24 1.42
CA LEU A 354 -35.89 -4.10 0.30
C LEU A 354 -36.59 -3.61 -0.97
N LEU A 355 -35.90 -3.67 -2.12
CA LEU A 355 -36.38 -3.10 -3.38
C LEU A 355 -37.57 -3.87 -4.02
N ALA A 356 -37.90 -5.05 -3.52
CA ALA A 356 -39.07 -5.87 -3.88
C ALA A 356 -39.27 -6.99 -2.86
N ASP A 357 -40.44 -7.65 -2.87
CA ASP A 357 -40.71 -8.88 -2.13
C ASP A 357 -39.60 -9.91 -2.43
N GLN A 358 -38.77 -10.19 -1.42
CA GLN A 358 -37.72 -11.19 -1.51
C GLN A 358 -38.30 -12.54 -1.08
N ALA A 359 -38.02 -13.59 -1.84
CA ALA A 359 -38.39 -14.95 -1.45
C ALA A 359 -37.30 -15.50 -0.51
N GLY A 360 -37.50 -15.36 0.80
CA GLY A 360 -36.61 -15.93 1.81
C GLY A 360 -37.14 -15.65 3.21
N GLU A 361 -37.18 -16.67 4.06
CA GLU A 361 -37.83 -16.59 5.39
C GLU A 361 -37.08 -15.76 6.43
N ASP A 362 -35.88 -15.24 6.15
CA ASP A 362 -35.17 -14.37 7.11
C ASP A 362 -33.96 -13.66 6.47
N PRO A 363 -33.80 -12.33 6.55
CA PRO A 363 -32.53 -11.67 6.23
C PRO A 363 -31.47 -12.06 7.28
N ARG A 364 -30.45 -12.84 6.88
CA ARG A 364 -29.40 -13.31 7.79
C ARG A 364 -28.12 -12.47 7.72
N ALA A 365 -27.68 -12.03 8.91
CA ALA A 365 -26.31 -11.68 9.35
C ALA A 365 -25.81 -10.21 9.28
N LEU A 366 -24.79 -9.98 10.13
CA LEU A 366 -24.06 -8.74 10.41
C LEU A 366 -23.24 -8.23 9.21
N GLY A 367 -23.29 -6.93 8.96
CA GLY A 367 -22.42 -6.20 8.02
C GLY A 367 -22.91 -6.16 6.58
N ALA A 368 -23.67 -7.14 6.09
CA ALA A 368 -24.32 -7.04 4.78
C ALA A 368 -25.61 -7.85 4.69
N ILE A 369 -26.53 -7.38 3.85
CA ILE A 369 -27.78 -8.07 3.52
C ILE A 369 -27.74 -8.42 2.04
N TYR A 370 -27.99 -9.67 1.69
CA TYR A 370 -28.10 -10.12 0.31
C TYR A 370 -29.55 -10.52 0.01
N GLY A 371 -30.14 -9.87 -0.98
CA GLY A 371 -31.47 -10.16 -1.50
C GLY A 371 -31.38 -10.69 -2.93
N THR A 372 -32.14 -11.75 -3.23
CA THR A 372 -32.26 -12.29 -4.57
C THR A 372 -33.70 -12.72 -4.86
N LYS A 373 -34.17 -12.50 -6.10
CA LYS A 373 -35.43 -13.06 -6.60
C LYS A 373 -35.28 -14.48 -7.16
N THR A 374 -34.05 -14.92 -7.42
CA THR A 374 -33.72 -16.27 -7.87
C THR A 374 -33.10 -17.04 -6.70
N GLY A 375 -33.41 -18.33 -6.54
CA GLY A 375 -32.91 -19.16 -5.43
C GLY A 375 -31.41 -19.49 -5.50
N ASN A 376 -30.54 -18.49 -5.57
CA ASN A 376 -29.10 -18.66 -5.54
C ASN A 376 -28.70 -19.17 -4.16
N ASP A 377 -28.19 -20.41 -4.11
CA ASP A 377 -27.76 -21.02 -2.86
C ASP A 377 -26.46 -20.39 -2.36
N VAL A 378 -26.58 -19.63 -1.27
CA VAL A 378 -25.46 -19.01 -0.55
C VAL A 378 -25.18 -19.69 0.79
N THR A 379 -25.79 -20.85 1.05
CA THR A 379 -25.75 -21.53 2.36
C THR A 379 -24.32 -21.85 2.81
N GLN A 380 -23.47 -22.35 1.91
CA GLN A 380 -22.07 -22.61 2.22
C GLN A 380 -21.35 -21.34 2.69
N PHE A 381 -21.53 -20.23 1.97
CA PHE A 381 -20.90 -18.96 2.31
C PHE A 381 -21.43 -18.40 3.65
N LEU A 382 -22.73 -18.54 3.92
CA LEU A 382 -23.30 -18.16 5.21
C LEU A 382 -22.73 -18.99 6.37
N ASN A 383 -22.48 -20.29 6.16
CA ASN A 383 -21.83 -21.14 7.15
C ASN A 383 -20.37 -20.72 7.39
N GLU A 384 -19.63 -20.36 6.33
CA GLU A 384 -18.27 -19.80 6.45
C GLU A 384 -18.27 -18.48 7.23
N MET A 385 -19.20 -17.57 6.94
CA MET A 385 -19.36 -16.31 7.66
C MET A 385 -19.78 -16.54 9.12
N GLN A 386 -20.68 -17.50 9.39
CA GLN A 386 -21.07 -17.87 10.75
C GLN A 386 -19.87 -18.41 11.53
N ALA A 387 -19.08 -19.29 10.93
CA ALA A 387 -17.86 -19.82 11.54
C ALA A 387 -16.88 -18.68 11.87
N MET A 388 -16.59 -17.79 10.92
CA MET A 388 -15.71 -16.63 11.13
C MET A 388 -16.24 -15.65 12.19
N THR A 389 -17.57 -15.55 12.38
CA THR A 389 -18.19 -14.59 13.31
C THR A 389 -18.50 -15.16 14.70
N THR A 390 -18.20 -16.44 14.95
CA THR A 390 -18.38 -17.09 16.27
C THR A 390 -17.69 -16.31 17.39
N LYS A 391 -16.49 -15.76 17.14
CA LYS A 391 -15.79 -14.82 18.03
C LYS A 391 -16.17 -13.38 17.61
N PRO A 392 -16.80 -12.58 18.50
CA PRO A 392 -17.09 -11.18 18.22
C PRO A 392 -15.81 -10.37 18.02
N LEU A 393 -15.81 -9.38 17.12
CA LEU A 393 -14.64 -8.51 16.85
C LEU A 393 -14.11 -7.82 18.13
N THR A 394 -15.00 -7.50 19.08
CA THR A 394 -14.64 -6.89 20.37
C THR A 394 -13.78 -7.80 21.26
N LYS A 395 -13.74 -9.11 20.99
CA LYS A 395 -12.90 -10.09 21.70
C LYS A 395 -11.50 -10.25 21.10
N TYR A 396 -11.22 -9.63 19.96
CA TYR A 396 -9.89 -9.60 19.37
C TYR A 396 -9.08 -8.43 19.93
N SER A 397 -7.78 -8.66 20.08
CA SER A 397 -6.85 -7.69 20.64
C SER A 397 -6.74 -6.46 19.73
N THR A 398 -6.73 -5.28 20.36
CA THR A 398 -6.33 -4.02 19.73
C THR A 398 -4.87 -3.67 20.05
N ALA A 399 -4.12 -4.59 20.66
CA ALA A 399 -2.70 -4.40 20.89
C ALA A 399 -1.94 -4.61 19.58
N ARG A 400 -1.09 -3.64 19.22
CA ARG A 400 -0.21 -3.77 18.06
C ARG A 400 0.98 -4.66 18.41
N LYS A 401 1.33 -5.55 17.48
CA LYS A 401 2.54 -6.34 17.57
C LYS A 401 3.74 -5.43 17.31
N LEU A 402 4.59 -5.25 18.32
CA LEU A 402 5.79 -4.43 18.21
C LEU A 402 6.99 -5.28 17.81
N LEU A 403 7.91 -4.72 17.03
CA LEU A 403 9.18 -5.38 16.68
C LEU A 403 10.29 -4.99 17.67
N GLN A 404 10.48 -5.84 18.68
CA GLN A 404 11.56 -5.68 19.65
C GLN A 404 12.91 -6.07 19.02
N GLN A 405 13.85 -5.13 19.00
CA GLN A 405 15.24 -5.40 18.64
C GLN A 405 15.98 -6.02 19.81
N GLN A 406 16.92 -6.91 19.50
CA GLN A 406 17.80 -7.54 20.48
C GLN A 406 19.24 -7.14 20.22
N LEU A 407 19.95 -6.77 21.29
CA LEU A 407 21.39 -6.52 21.21
C LEU A 407 22.11 -7.87 21.35
N ILE A 408 22.67 -8.38 20.25
CA ILE A 408 23.48 -9.59 20.26
C ILE A 408 24.92 -9.19 20.61
N ARG A 409 25.43 -9.66 21.75
CA ARG A 409 26.85 -9.49 22.10
C ARG A 409 27.65 -10.63 21.48
N SER A 410 28.71 -10.28 20.74
CA SER A 410 29.69 -11.29 20.31
C SER A 410 30.37 -11.88 21.55
N SER A 411 30.35 -13.20 21.68
CA SER A 411 31.13 -13.90 22.69
C SER A 411 32.50 -14.22 22.08
N SER A 412 33.56 -13.73 22.74
CA SER A 412 34.99 -13.94 22.43
C SER A 412 35.56 -13.24 21.18
N SER A 413 36.53 -12.34 21.42
CA SER A 413 37.59 -12.06 20.46
C SER A 413 38.84 -12.82 20.91
N ASN A 414 39.35 -13.70 20.04
CA ASN A 414 40.74 -14.14 20.14
C ASN A 414 41.61 -12.90 19.93
N THR A 415 42.15 -12.37 21.02
CA THR A 415 42.98 -11.17 21.01
C THR A 415 44.32 -11.53 20.38
N SER A 416 44.50 -11.25 19.08
CA SER A 416 45.84 -11.24 18.49
C SER A 416 46.58 -10.00 19.01
N THR A 417 47.71 -10.22 19.67
CA THR A 417 48.61 -9.18 20.18
C THR A 417 49.24 -8.37 19.04
N SER A 418 48.58 -7.30 18.60
CA SER A 418 49.26 -6.20 17.91
C SER A 418 49.00 -4.90 18.68
N SER A 419 50.10 -4.32 19.16
CA SER A 419 50.13 -3.14 20.00
C SER A 419 49.93 -1.90 19.14
N GLU A 420 48.71 -1.36 19.08
CA GLU A 420 48.46 0.07 18.86
C GLU A 420 46.95 0.36 19.02
N SER A 421 46.52 0.58 20.27
CA SER A 421 45.13 0.89 20.60
C SER A 421 44.80 2.37 20.38
N SER A 422 43.71 2.69 19.67
CA SER A 422 43.12 4.03 19.74
C SER A 422 41.58 4.06 19.66
N ARG A 423 41.03 4.65 20.73
CA ARG A 423 39.79 5.46 20.91
C ARG A 423 38.40 4.86 20.64
N ARG A 424 37.50 5.20 21.58
CA ARG A 424 36.07 4.91 21.61
C ARG A 424 35.32 5.70 20.53
N TYR A 425 34.50 5.04 19.73
CA TYR A 425 33.56 5.66 18.80
C TYR A 425 32.14 5.24 19.17
N GLY A 426 31.23 6.21 19.29
CA GLY A 426 29.79 5.96 19.42
C GLY A 426 29.17 5.88 18.03
N ALA A 427 28.30 4.89 17.80
CA ALA A 427 27.48 4.82 16.59
C ALA A 427 26.12 5.48 16.87
N CYS A 428 25.69 6.41 16.01
CA CYS A 428 24.32 6.93 15.95
C CYS A 428 23.61 6.21 14.80
N ILE A 429 22.41 5.67 15.04
CA ILE A 429 21.57 5.08 13.99
C ILE A 429 20.45 6.09 13.73
N GLU A 430 20.67 7.00 12.78
CA GLU A 430 19.67 8.01 12.43
C GLU A 430 18.82 7.50 11.24
N PRO A 431 17.48 7.58 11.32
CA PRO A 431 16.65 7.38 10.14
C PRO A 431 16.87 8.53 9.14
N VAL A 432 16.67 8.25 7.85
CA VAL A 432 16.72 9.29 6.81
C VAL A 432 15.50 10.21 6.96
N SER A 433 15.74 11.45 7.36
CA SER A 433 14.70 12.43 7.69
C SER A 433 13.84 12.88 6.50
N ALA A 434 14.30 12.66 5.27
CA ALA A 434 13.58 13.07 4.06
C ALA A 434 12.29 12.28 3.81
N TRP A 435 12.25 11.01 4.25
CA TRP A 435 11.15 10.06 3.97
C TRP A 435 10.42 9.59 5.23
N THR A 436 11.03 9.84 6.38
CA THR A 436 10.44 9.53 7.68
C THR A 436 9.66 10.76 8.15
N PRO A 437 8.37 10.63 8.49
CA PRO A 437 7.60 11.74 9.06
C PRO A 437 8.37 12.41 10.21
N ASN A 438 8.55 13.72 10.10
CA ASN A 438 9.30 14.53 11.07
C ASN A 438 8.49 14.84 12.34
N PHE A 439 7.25 14.39 12.42
CA PHE A 439 6.41 14.42 13.62
C PHE A 439 6.45 13.09 14.37
N ALA A 440 6.27 13.14 15.68
CA ALA A 440 6.32 11.96 16.54
C ALA A 440 5.12 11.03 16.26
N GLN A 441 5.36 9.89 15.61
CA GLN A 441 4.39 8.81 15.49
C GLN A 441 4.56 7.85 16.67
N TYR A 442 3.74 8.05 17.68
CA TYR A 442 3.77 7.22 18.89
C TYR A 442 3.31 5.80 18.55
N GLY A 443 4.14 4.79 18.86
CA GLY A 443 3.75 3.39 18.71
C GLY A 443 4.08 2.74 17.37
N THR A 444 4.80 3.42 16.48
CA THR A 444 5.32 2.87 15.22
C THR A 444 6.85 2.75 15.27
N GLY A 445 7.39 1.88 14.42
CA GLY A 445 8.82 1.59 14.35
C GLY A 445 9.22 0.34 15.11
N VAL A 446 10.53 0.12 15.18
CA VAL A 446 11.13 -0.94 15.99
C VAL A 446 11.40 -0.41 17.39
N GLN A 447 11.54 -1.29 18.38
CA GLN A 447 11.87 -0.91 19.75
C GLN A 447 13.23 -1.49 20.14
N PHE A 448 14.21 -0.63 20.42
CA PHE A 448 15.51 -1.08 20.93
C PHE A 448 15.48 -1.35 22.44
N PRO A 449 16.42 -2.16 22.97
CA PRO A 449 16.43 -2.53 24.40
C PRO A 449 16.55 -1.35 25.38
N TRP A 450 17.09 -0.21 24.94
CA TRP A 450 17.23 1.01 25.76
C TRP A 450 16.02 1.94 25.65
N GLU A 451 15.00 1.56 24.88
CA GLU A 451 13.82 2.38 24.63
C GLU A 451 12.61 1.83 25.40
N ASN A 452 11.85 2.73 26.01
CA ASN A 452 10.64 2.35 26.74
C ASN A 452 9.45 2.03 25.82
N ARG A 453 9.57 2.33 24.52
CA ARG A 453 8.55 2.11 23.49
C ARG A 453 9.17 2.18 22.09
N PRO A 454 8.51 1.65 21.05
CA PRO A 454 8.91 1.86 19.66
C PRO A 454 8.82 3.34 19.28
N TRP A 455 9.77 3.76 18.46
CA TRP A 455 9.93 5.12 17.98
C TRP A 455 10.58 5.05 16.58
N ASN A 456 10.41 6.06 15.71
CA ASN A 456 11.05 6.11 14.38
C ASN A 456 12.50 6.70 14.37
N ASN A 457 12.79 7.69 15.20
CA ASN A 457 14.11 8.20 15.57
C ASN A 457 14.74 7.44 16.76
N HIS A 458 15.92 6.86 16.54
CA HIS A 458 16.66 6.12 17.56
C HIS A 458 17.96 6.84 17.88
N SER A 459 18.25 7.10 19.15
CA SER A 459 19.54 7.67 19.55
C SER A 459 19.97 7.14 20.90
N THR A 460 21.14 6.52 20.93
CA THR A 460 21.78 6.09 22.17
C THR A 460 23.29 6.08 21.99
N ARG A 461 24.02 6.15 23.10
CA ARG A 461 25.46 5.92 23.09
C ARG A 461 25.72 4.45 23.37
N LEU A 462 26.18 3.72 22.36
CA LEU A 462 26.62 2.34 22.52
C LEU A 462 28.08 2.27 22.91
N LEU A 463 28.40 1.44 23.91
CA LEU A 463 29.77 1.02 24.16
C LEU A 463 30.09 -0.12 23.18
N VAL A 464 30.90 0.17 22.17
CA VAL A 464 31.51 -0.87 21.32
C VAL A 464 32.79 -1.34 22.01
N GLN A 465 33.01 -2.66 22.05
CA GLN A 465 34.28 -3.21 22.54
C GLN A 465 35.44 -2.70 21.69
N ASP A 466 36.65 -2.66 22.25
CA ASP A 466 37.83 -2.32 21.47
C ASP A 466 37.97 -3.29 20.28
N PHE A 467 38.02 -2.73 19.08
CA PHE A 467 38.26 -3.47 17.84
C PHE A 467 39.46 -2.87 17.13
N LEU A 468 40.20 -3.72 16.40
CA LEU A 468 41.28 -3.25 15.56
C LEU A 468 40.69 -2.65 14.29
N ILE A 469 41.07 -1.41 14.00
CA ILE A 469 40.80 -0.75 12.73
C ILE A 469 42.12 -0.20 12.21
N ASP A 470 42.39 -0.42 10.92
CA ASP A 470 43.57 0.15 10.31
C ASP A 470 43.52 1.67 10.35
N LYS A 471 44.63 2.31 10.74
CA LYS A 471 44.76 3.77 10.76
C LYS A 471 44.64 4.40 9.36
N ARG A 472 44.81 3.60 8.30
CA ARG A 472 44.81 4.04 6.91
C ARG A 472 43.92 3.10 6.09
N PRO A 473 43.20 3.60 5.06
CA PRO A 473 42.47 2.75 4.15
C PRO A 473 43.38 1.68 3.51
N VAL A 474 42.85 0.48 3.35
CA VAL A 474 43.55 -0.61 2.65
C VAL A 474 43.73 -0.23 1.18
N THR A 475 44.98 -0.24 0.70
CA THR A 475 45.28 0.02 -0.71
C THR A 475 44.93 -1.18 -1.59
N ASN A 476 44.74 -0.96 -2.89
CA ASN A 476 44.50 -2.07 -3.84
C ASN A 476 45.62 -3.11 -3.79
N ALA A 477 46.88 -2.69 -3.64
CA ALA A 477 48.02 -3.60 -3.52
C ALA A 477 47.95 -4.46 -2.24
N GLN A 478 47.62 -3.86 -1.09
CA GLN A 478 47.44 -4.58 0.18
C GLN A 478 46.27 -5.56 0.12
N TYR A 479 45.14 -5.15 -0.46
CA TYR A 479 43.98 -6.02 -0.62
C TYR A 479 44.27 -7.19 -1.57
N SER A 480 45.02 -6.95 -2.65
CA SER A 480 45.44 -8.01 -3.60
C SER A 480 46.34 -9.05 -2.92
N ALA A 481 47.29 -8.58 -2.10
CA ALA A 481 48.15 -9.45 -1.31
C ALA A 481 47.34 -10.27 -0.29
N PHE A 482 46.36 -9.65 0.38
CA PHE A 482 45.45 -10.35 1.29
C PHE A 482 44.65 -11.46 0.59
N LEU A 483 44.04 -11.18 -0.56
CA LEU A 483 43.26 -12.19 -1.32
C LEU A 483 44.13 -13.37 -1.73
N LYS A 484 45.36 -13.11 -2.21
CA LYS A 484 46.33 -14.16 -2.56
C LYS A 484 46.77 -14.99 -1.35
N ALA A 485 47.04 -14.34 -0.21
CA ALA A 485 47.55 -15.01 0.98
C ALA A 485 46.46 -15.79 1.73
N SER A 486 45.25 -15.24 1.82
CA SER A 486 44.13 -15.86 2.53
C SER A 486 43.44 -16.97 1.72
N GLY A 487 43.60 -16.97 0.40
CA GLY A 487 42.78 -17.80 -0.48
C GLY A 487 41.29 -17.47 -0.42
N TYR A 488 40.93 -16.30 0.14
CA TYR A 488 39.54 -15.91 0.36
C TYR A 488 38.82 -15.77 -0.98
N SER A 489 37.74 -16.53 -1.12
CA SER A 489 36.87 -16.56 -2.29
C SER A 489 35.49 -16.07 -1.88
N PHE A 490 34.92 -15.13 -2.64
CA PHE A 490 33.57 -14.64 -2.39
C PHE A 490 32.54 -15.62 -2.98
N ASN A 491 31.47 -15.88 -2.23
CA ASN A 491 30.35 -16.70 -2.74
C ASN A 491 29.67 -16.08 -3.97
N SER A 492 29.80 -14.76 -4.17
CA SER A 492 29.41 -14.06 -5.40
C SER A 492 30.46 -13.02 -5.73
N LEU A 493 30.83 -12.94 -7.01
CA LEU A 493 31.75 -11.94 -7.53
C LEU A 493 31.01 -10.74 -8.14
N ASP A 494 29.69 -10.62 -7.92
CA ASP A 494 28.90 -9.50 -8.43
C ASP A 494 29.39 -8.18 -7.82
N ARG A 495 29.80 -7.28 -8.72
CA ARG A 495 30.44 -6.00 -8.40
C ARG A 495 31.74 -6.07 -7.61
N PHE A 496 32.25 -7.28 -7.33
CA PHE A 496 33.49 -7.48 -6.61
C PHE A 496 34.67 -6.98 -7.45
N LEU A 497 35.35 -5.94 -6.96
CA LEU A 497 36.52 -5.33 -7.61
C LEU A 497 36.29 -5.04 -9.10
N LEU A 498 35.12 -4.50 -9.45
CA LEU A 498 34.74 -4.13 -10.84
C LEU A 498 35.78 -3.28 -11.57
N HIS A 499 36.54 -2.49 -10.83
CA HIS A 499 37.57 -1.59 -11.34
C HIS A 499 38.95 -2.25 -11.50
N TRP A 500 39.10 -3.53 -11.16
CA TRP A 500 40.34 -4.30 -11.32
C TRP A 500 40.30 -5.12 -12.61
N GLU A 501 41.39 -5.12 -13.37
CA GLU A 501 41.50 -5.97 -14.56
C GLU A 501 41.35 -7.44 -14.18
N ASN A 502 40.40 -8.11 -14.83
CA ASN A 502 40.05 -9.52 -14.60
C ASN A 502 39.77 -9.88 -13.12
N ARG A 503 39.39 -8.89 -12.28
CA ARG A 503 39.19 -9.05 -10.82
C ARG A 503 40.43 -9.54 -10.07
N GLN A 504 41.61 -9.47 -10.68
CA GLN A 504 42.88 -10.00 -10.15
C GLN A 504 44.02 -8.97 -10.15
N GLY A 505 43.97 -7.97 -11.04
CA GLY A 505 44.97 -6.92 -11.15
C GLY A 505 44.58 -5.65 -10.39
N ALA A 506 45.32 -5.31 -9.34
CA ALA A 506 45.20 -4.02 -8.66
C ALA A 506 45.56 -2.88 -9.64
N PRO A 507 44.65 -1.95 -9.97
CA PRO A 507 44.99 -0.82 -10.83
C PRO A 507 46.01 0.09 -10.14
N ALA A 508 46.93 0.67 -10.91
CA ALA A 508 48.05 1.47 -10.42
C ALA A 508 47.65 2.74 -9.65
N THR A 509 46.37 3.13 -9.65
CA THR A 509 45.86 4.34 -9.02
C THR A 509 44.62 4.08 -8.15
N LEU A 510 44.60 4.74 -6.98
CA LEU A 510 43.47 4.82 -6.07
C LEU A 510 42.34 5.64 -6.72
N LYS A 511 41.30 5.00 -7.24
CA LYS A 511 39.97 5.61 -7.23
C LYS A 511 39.28 5.14 -5.95
N LEU A 512 39.23 6.02 -4.95
CA LEU A 512 38.53 5.80 -3.68
C LEU A 512 37.09 5.34 -3.94
N CYS A 513 36.83 4.05 -3.74
CA CYS A 513 35.49 3.54 -3.50
C CYS A 513 35.23 3.63 -2.00
N CYS A 514 34.86 4.82 -1.50
CA CYS A 514 34.05 5.00 -0.30
C CYS A 514 33.77 6.50 -0.13
N PHE A 515 32.48 6.83 -0.01
CA PHE A 515 31.90 8.17 0.15
C PHE A 515 32.03 9.10 -1.06
N GLN A 516 31.18 8.87 -2.08
CA GLN A 516 30.58 10.01 -2.77
C GLN A 516 29.48 10.55 -1.85
N ARG A 517 29.56 11.85 -1.53
CA ARG A 517 28.59 12.60 -0.74
C ARG A 517 27.25 12.72 -1.44
#